data_AF-A0A7C9AI23-F1
#
_entry.id   AF-A0A7C9AI23-F1
#
_cell.length_a   1.000
_cell.length_b   1.000
_cell.length_c   1.000
_cell.angle_alpha   90.00
_cell.angle_beta   90.00
_cell.angle_gamma   90.00
#
_symmetry.space_group_name_H-M   'P 1'
#
loop_
_entity.id
_entity.type
_entity.pdbx_description
1 polymer ?
#
loop_
_entity_poly.entity_id
_entity_poly.type
_entity_poly.pdbx_seq_one_letter_code
_entity_poly.pdbx_strand_id
1 'polypeptide(L)'
;LQQASCQWPLGELPKALVATSITKLSLAGLAGLEYLPTELVMLSSLSDFSISQCDNLRSLADVQLPPSLKSLYIRDCNALESLPDVLPPLHDLELSSCRRLICIPG
;
A
#
# COMPACT_ATOMS: atom_id res chain seq x y z
N LEU A 1 -18.05 13.94 8.97
CA LEU A 1 -16.77 13.29 9.38
C LEU A 1 -15.80 13.54 8.25
N GLN A 2 -14.80 14.39 8.49
CA GLN A 2 -13.91 14.90 7.44
C GLN A 2 -13.19 13.74 6.77
N GLN A 3 -13.59 13.43 5.53
CA GLN A 3 -12.80 12.61 4.63
C GLN A 3 -11.55 13.44 4.33
N ALA A 4 -10.49 13.21 5.10
CA ALA A 4 -9.17 13.62 4.66
C ALA A 4 -8.87 12.75 3.44
N SER A 5 -9.14 13.30 2.26
CA SER A 5 -8.60 12.78 1.02
C SER A 5 -7.08 12.79 1.22
N CYS A 6 -6.46 11.63 1.43
CA CYS A 6 -5.03 11.50 1.20
C CYS A 6 -4.83 11.67 -0.32
N GLN A 7 -4.89 12.91 -0.79
CA GLN A 7 -4.38 13.28 -2.09
C GLN A 7 -2.87 13.23 -1.93
N TRP A 8 -2.30 12.06 -2.18
CA TRP A 8 -0.86 12.00 -2.40
C TRP A 8 -0.56 12.85 -3.61
N PRO A 9 0.33 13.85 -3.49
CA PRO A 9 0.76 14.60 -4.66
C PRO A 9 1.34 13.59 -5.64
N LEU A 10 0.73 13.50 -6.82
CA LEU A 10 1.07 12.65 -7.97
C LEU A 10 2.39 11.85 -7.81
N GLY A 11 2.29 10.66 -7.22
CA GLY A 11 3.41 9.70 -7.18
C GLY A 11 4.47 9.92 -6.10
N GLU A 12 4.39 10.97 -5.27
CA GLU A 12 5.39 11.25 -4.23
C GLU A 12 4.88 10.97 -2.80
N LEU A 13 5.72 10.30 -2.01
CA LEU A 13 5.47 10.07 -0.60
C LEU A 13 5.60 11.39 0.19
N PRO A 14 4.60 11.79 1.00
CA PRO A 14 4.72 12.99 1.84
C PRO A 14 5.97 12.95 2.72
N LYS A 15 6.82 13.98 2.61
CA LYS A 15 8.06 14.13 3.41
C LYS A 15 7.82 13.96 4.91
N ALA A 16 6.64 14.35 5.39
CA ALA A 16 6.24 14.17 6.77
C ALA A 16 6.24 12.69 7.21
N LEU A 17 5.83 11.76 6.34
CA LEU A 17 5.84 10.33 6.64
C LEU A 17 7.28 9.78 6.67
N VAL A 18 8.14 10.25 5.78
CA VAL A 18 9.57 9.84 5.72
C VAL A 18 10.35 10.36 6.93
N ALA A 19 10.06 11.59 7.37
CA ALA A 19 10.71 12.20 8.53
C ALA A 19 10.29 11.58 9.88
N THR A 20 9.26 10.73 9.88
CA THR A 20 8.75 10.06 11.07
C THR A 20 9.06 8.56 11.02
N SER A 21 9.51 7.99 12.15
CA SER A 21 9.71 6.54 12.29
C SER A 21 8.38 5.79 12.44
N ILE A 22 7.53 5.85 11.42
CA ILE A 22 6.23 5.19 11.42
C ILE A 22 6.45 3.67 11.28
N THR A 23 5.81 2.93 12.17
CA THR A 23 5.83 1.47 12.17
C THR A 23 4.56 0.86 11.55
N LYS A 24 3.46 1.61 11.52
CA LYS A 24 2.18 1.14 10.97
C LYS A 24 1.56 2.18 10.05
N LEU A 25 1.23 1.77 8.82
CA LEU A 25 0.53 2.58 7.84
C LEU A 25 -0.78 1.89 7.44
N SER A 26 -1.88 2.62 7.50
CA SER A 26 -3.19 2.13 7.08
C SER A 26 -3.86 3.11 6.14
N LEU A 27 -4.31 2.61 5.00
CA LEU A 27 -5.05 3.34 3.98
C LEU A 27 -6.43 2.72 3.88
N ALA A 28 -7.47 3.48 4.21
CA ALA A 28 -8.84 2.96 4.27
C ALA A 28 -9.81 3.92 3.59
N GLY A 29 -10.64 3.40 2.68
CA GLY A 29 -11.74 4.16 2.07
C GLY A 29 -11.30 5.32 1.17
N LEU A 30 -10.10 5.24 0.60
CA LEU A 30 -9.55 6.30 -0.25
C LEU A 30 -10.08 6.17 -1.67
N ALA A 31 -11.27 6.73 -1.92
CA ALA A 31 -11.91 6.69 -3.24
C ALA A 31 -11.10 7.38 -4.36
N GLY A 32 -10.17 8.29 -4.05
CA GLY A 32 -9.31 8.92 -5.06
C GLY A 32 -7.97 8.22 -5.28
N LEU A 33 -7.69 7.12 -4.56
CA LEU A 33 -6.38 6.48 -4.59
C LEU A 33 -6.30 5.51 -5.76
N GLU A 34 -5.63 5.92 -6.83
CA GLU A 34 -5.40 5.05 -8.01
C GLU A 34 -4.04 4.32 -7.98
N TYR A 35 -3.03 4.96 -7.37
CA TYR A 35 -1.65 4.49 -7.31
C TYR A 35 -1.02 4.87 -5.97
N LEU A 36 -0.04 4.08 -5.50
CA LEU A 36 0.83 4.49 -4.39
C LEU A 36 2.13 5.12 -4.88
N PRO A 37 2.78 5.96 -4.05
CA PRO A 37 4.13 6.43 -4.35
C PRO A 37 5.09 5.24 -4.47
N THR A 38 6.05 5.35 -5.38
CA THR A 38 7.01 4.26 -5.63
C THR A 38 8.03 4.11 -4.50
N GLU A 39 8.24 5.18 -3.72
CA GLU A 39 9.29 5.28 -2.71
C GLU A 39 8.86 4.89 -1.29
N LEU A 40 7.90 3.96 -1.13
CA LEU A 40 7.54 3.43 0.20
C LEU A 40 8.73 2.76 0.92
N VAL A 41 9.75 2.35 0.17
CA VAL A 41 11.03 1.85 0.69
C VAL A 41 11.73 2.83 1.64
N MET A 42 11.44 4.13 1.52
CA MET A 42 11.97 5.15 2.44
C MET A 42 11.42 5.05 3.86
N LEU A 43 10.29 4.36 4.07
CA LEU A 43 9.70 4.12 5.38
C LEU A 43 10.42 2.98 6.11
N SER A 44 11.70 3.20 6.45
CA SER A 44 12.63 2.18 6.96
C SER A 44 12.24 1.52 8.29
N SER A 45 11.26 2.08 9.01
CA SER A 45 10.73 1.53 10.26
C SER A 45 9.36 0.86 10.11
N LEU A 46 8.77 0.90 8.91
CA LEU A 46 7.42 0.39 8.67
C LEU A 46 7.41 -1.13 8.75
N SER A 47 6.67 -1.68 9.71
CA SER A 47 6.51 -3.11 9.93
C SER A 47 5.14 -3.64 9.49
N ASP A 48 4.11 -2.81 9.58
CA ASP A 48 2.73 -3.19 9.26
C ASP A 48 2.16 -2.22 8.21
N PHE A 49 1.72 -2.76 7.06
CA PHE A 49 1.07 -1.97 6.03
C PHE A 49 -0.28 -2.58 5.66
N SER A 50 -1.34 -1.76 5.69
CA SER A 50 -2.68 -2.19 5.33
C SER A 50 -3.38 -1.24 4.37
N ILE A 51 -4.05 -1.80 3.37
CA ILE A 51 -4.91 -1.10 2.42
C ILE A 51 -6.29 -1.74 2.46
N SER A 52 -7.34 -0.95 2.61
CA SER A 52 -8.71 -1.44 2.67
C SER A 52 -9.70 -0.52 1.97
N GLN A 53 -10.68 -1.07 1.26
CA GLN A 53 -11.77 -0.29 0.63
C GLN A 53 -11.25 0.82 -0.30
N CYS A 54 -10.13 0.58 -0.98
CA CYS A 54 -9.54 1.49 -1.97
C CYS A 54 -9.89 0.99 -3.37
N ASP A 55 -11.15 1.13 -3.75
CA ASP A 55 -11.69 0.50 -4.97
C ASP A 55 -11.16 1.06 -6.29
N ASN A 56 -10.44 2.17 -6.27
CA ASN A 56 -9.80 2.74 -7.45
C ASN A 56 -8.31 2.38 -7.58
N LEU A 57 -7.72 1.73 -6.57
CA LEU A 57 -6.31 1.35 -6.58
C LEU A 57 -6.08 0.26 -7.62
N ARG A 58 -5.26 0.54 -8.65
CA ARG A 58 -5.12 -0.34 -9.82
C ARG A 58 -3.91 -1.25 -9.77
N SER A 59 -2.77 -0.73 -9.32
CA SER A 59 -1.49 -1.44 -9.40
C SER A 59 -0.59 -1.07 -8.24
N LEU A 60 0.12 -2.07 -7.73
CA LEU A 60 1.26 -1.91 -6.83
C LEU A 60 2.57 -2.40 -7.44
N ALA A 61 2.61 -2.72 -8.75
CA ALA A 61 3.78 -3.33 -9.39
C ALA A 61 5.06 -2.48 -9.24
N ASP A 62 4.94 -1.16 -9.37
CA ASP A 62 6.07 -0.21 -9.30
C ASP A 62 6.40 0.22 -7.85
N VAL A 63 5.69 -0.30 -6.86
CA VAL A 63 5.84 0.10 -5.47
C VAL A 63 6.97 -0.70 -4.82
N GLN A 64 8.00 0.00 -4.36
CA GLN A 64 9.08 -0.62 -3.61
C GLN A 64 8.69 -0.64 -2.12
N LEU A 65 8.42 -1.83 -1.59
CA LEU A 65 8.11 -2.01 -0.17
C LEU A 65 9.37 -1.94 0.70
N PRO A 66 9.30 -1.38 1.92
CA PRO A 66 10.46 -1.28 2.78
C PRO A 66 10.89 -2.66 3.31
N PRO A 67 12.21 -2.90 3.49
CA PRO A 67 12.73 -4.19 3.94
C PRO A 67 12.34 -4.53 5.39
N SER A 68 11.90 -3.53 6.16
CA SER A 68 11.40 -3.71 7.52
C SER A 68 9.97 -4.27 7.57
N LEU A 69 9.27 -4.32 6.44
CA LEU A 69 7.87 -4.71 6.37
C LEU A 69 7.72 -6.19 6.70
N LYS A 70 6.88 -6.49 7.69
CA LYS A 70 6.60 -7.85 8.16
C LYS A 70 5.19 -8.30 7.82
N SER A 71 4.24 -7.37 7.78
CA SER A 71 2.84 -7.72 7.55
C SER A 71 2.23 -6.81 6.49
N LEU A 72 1.63 -7.41 5.45
CA LEU A 72 0.93 -6.73 4.38
C LEU A 72 -0.52 -7.23 4.29
N TYR A 73 -1.48 -6.32 4.45
CA TYR A 73 -2.91 -6.65 4.41
C TYR A 73 -3.62 -5.81 3.35
N ILE A 74 -4.14 -6.44 2.29
CA ILE A 74 -4.91 -5.75 1.26
C ILE A 74 -6.31 -6.35 1.19
N ARG A 75 -7.32 -5.52 1.47
CA ARG A 75 -8.72 -5.95 1.58
C ARG A 75 -9.63 -5.07 0.75
N ASP A 76 -10.65 -5.66 0.14
CA ASP A 76 -11.71 -4.92 -0.55
C ASP A 76 -11.17 -3.86 -1.53
N CYS A 77 -10.11 -4.19 -2.28
CA CYS A 77 -9.50 -3.33 -3.30
C CYS A 77 -9.83 -3.93 -4.66
N ASN A 78 -11.04 -3.66 -5.16
CA ASN A 78 -11.59 -4.42 -6.28
C ASN A 78 -10.99 -4.06 -7.64
N ALA A 79 -10.35 -2.89 -7.79
CA ALA A 79 -9.63 -2.51 -8.99
C ALA A 79 -8.18 -3.01 -9.05
N LEU A 80 -7.65 -3.60 -7.98
CA LEU A 80 -6.24 -3.98 -7.90
C LEU A 80 -5.96 -5.17 -8.83
N GLU A 81 -5.04 -4.98 -9.77
CA GLU A 81 -4.69 -5.96 -10.81
C GLU A 81 -3.35 -6.66 -10.53
N SER A 82 -2.41 -5.97 -9.89
CA SER A 82 -1.03 -6.45 -9.67
C SER A 82 -0.43 -6.00 -8.33
N LEU A 83 0.45 -6.84 -7.80
CA LEU A 83 1.30 -6.58 -6.62
C LEU A 83 2.75 -6.35 -7.06
N PRO A 84 3.65 -5.85 -6.18
CA PRO A 84 5.07 -5.76 -6.48
C PRO A 84 5.63 -7.15 -6.84
N ASP A 85 6.46 -7.23 -7.90
CA ASP A 85 7.06 -8.50 -8.33
C ASP A 85 7.92 -9.15 -7.25
N VAL A 86 8.51 -8.33 -6.37
CA VAL A 86 9.31 -8.78 -5.23
C VAL A 86 8.69 -8.24 -3.95
N LEU A 87 8.18 -9.15 -3.13
CA LEU A 87 7.76 -8.83 -1.77
C LEU A 87 8.97 -9.00 -0.82
N PRO A 88 9.13 -8.13 0.19
CA PRO A 88 10.08 -8.37 1.27
C PRO A 88 9.70 -9.65 2.02
N PRO A 89 10.59 -10.20 2.88
CA PRO A 89 10.26 -11.38 3.69
C PRO A 89 9.14 -11.07 4.69
N LEU A 90 7.90 -11.26 4.26
CA LEU A 90 6.70 -11.06 5.04
C LEU A 90 6.47 -12.25 5.97
N HIS A 91 6.10 -11.95 7.21
CA HIS A 91 5.55 -12.91 8.17
C HIS A 91 4.08 -13.17 7.88
N ASP A 92 3.33 -12.10 7.56
CA ASP A 92 1.91 -12.16 7.27
C ASP A 92 1.60 -11.48 5.93
N LEU A 93 0.96 -12.21 5.03
CA LEU A 93 0.39 -11.67 3.81
C LEU A 93 -1.09 -12.06 3.75
N GLU A 94 -1.97 -11.07 3.76
CA GLU A 94 -3.40 -11.28 3.59
C GLU A 94 -3.91 -10.49 2.38
N LEU A 95 -4.54 -11.20 1.45
CA LEU A 95 -5.23 -10.64 0.30
C LEU A 95 -6.66 -11.15 0.34
N SER A 96 -7.63 -10.26 0.60
CA SER A 96 -9.05 -10.64 0.63
C SER A 96 -9.91 -9.67 -0.18
N SER A 97 -10.95 -10.20 -0.82
CA SER A 97 -11.87 -9.41 -1.64
C SER A 97 -11.20 -8.50 -2.69
N CYS A 98 -10.10 -8.94 -3.31
CA CYS A 98 -9.42 -8.25 -4.41
C CYS A 98 -9.80 -8.90 -5.75
N ARG A 99 -10.97 -8.52 -6.29
CA ARG A 99 -11.62 -9.26 -7.40
C ARG A 99 -10.87 -9.27 -8.73
N ARG A 100 -10.05 -8.24 -8.99
CA ARG A 100 -9.30 -8.10 -10.24
C ARG A 100 -7.86 -8.54 -10.14
N LEU A 101 -7.41 -9.01 -8.97
CA LEU A 101 -6.02 -9.41 -8.77
C LEU A 101 -5.76 -10.71 -9.52
N ILE A 102 -4.88 -10.67 -10.52
CA ILE A 102 -4.64 -11.80 -11.44
C ILE A 102 -3.47 -12.67 -10.96
N CYS A 103 -2.51 -12.08 -10.24
CA CYS A 103 -1.29 -12.77 -9.83
C CYS A 103 -0.90 -12.41 -8.40
N ILE A 104 -0.51 -13.41 -7.62
CA ILE A 104 0.12 -13.24 -6.30
C ILE A 104 1.62 -13.48 -6.51
N PRO A 105 2.50 -12.53 -6.14
CA PRO A 105 3.95 -12.71 -6.22
C PRO A 105 4.38 -13.90 -5.34
N GLY A 106 5.33 -14.70 -5.84
CA GLY A 106 5.85 -15.90 -5.19
C GLY A 106 7.23 -15.71 -4.57
#